data_AF-A0A847ULU1-F1
#
_entry.id   AF-A0A847ULU1-F1
#
_cell.length_a   1.000
_cell.length_b   1.000
_cell.length_c   1.000
_cell.angle_alpha   90.00
_cell.angle_beta   90.00
_cell.angle_gamma   90.00
#
_symmetry.space_group_name_H-M   'P 1'
#
loop_
_entity.id
_entity.type
_entity.pdbx_description
1 polymer ?
#
loop_
_entity_poly.entity_id
_entity_poly.type
_entity_poly.pdbx_seq_one_letter_code
_entity_poly.pdbx_strand_id
1 'polypeptide(L)'
;MRRAIACCGSLADVDPDDVPICTLNLKRSAEERTTSEWSTTQLCFLQAVYNAQQLRYDPLEYDLLSDSMLRLQEYVGIESDAVQDLLDADVLRHDTDRHHRLYSVTPAGRDAIGESYRRGVDYGHECGDLEESSEHVLAVEAARLYLEHEYAADPESPVTQVVPYYEIQDGSLPAATFMGTDEDAVEEVSESYSLHRLDLVGLDAEGEIRITLEAERVNNDHRRAVPADFDKMAACDPDEAIWVAMSHDAAHEILAALNDPLEGEPRVEKTYSESTPSSSFTIDEPGFSDIITVNQLLDRVDRPDPRDLQG
;
A
#
# COMPACT_ATOMS: atom_id res chain seq x y z
N MET A 1 -5.66 -18.11 -15.17
CA MET A 1 -5.96 -19.44 -14.61
C MET A 1 -7.39 -20.00 -14.85
N ARG A 2 -8.47 -19.27 -14.52
CA ARG A 2 -9.87 -19.79 -14.45
C ARG A 2 -10.33 -20.70 -15.60
N ARG A 3 -10.05 -20.33 -16.85
CA ARG A 3 -10.40 -21.14 -18.04
C ARG A 3 -9.72 -22.51 -18.07
N ALA A 4 -8.50 -22.62 -17.57
CA ALA A 4 -7.77 -23.88 -17.52
C ALA A 4 -8.40 -24.83 -16.50
N ILE A 5 -8.77 -24.32 -15.31
CA ILE A 5 -9.50 -25.07 -14.28
C ILE A 5 -10.86 -25.53 -14.82
N ALA A 6 -11.64 -24.61 -15.40
CA ALA A 6 -12.97 -24.90 -15.95
C ALA A 6 -12.97 -25.89 -17.12
N CYS A 7 -11.82 -26.11 -17.79
CA CYS A 7 -11.68 -27.09 -18.87
C CYS A 7 -11.64 -28.54 -18.33
N CYS A 8 -11.10 -28.75 -17.13
CA CYS A 8 -10.81 -30.07 -16.58
C CYS A 8 -11.59 -30.38 -15.28
N GLY A 9 -12.25 -29.38 -14.68
CA GLY A 9 -13.00 -29.52 -13.43
C GLY A 9 -13.87 -28.30 -13.13
N SER A 10 -14.38 -28.24 -11.89
CA SER A 10 -15.12 -27.09 -11.38
C SER A 10 -14.18 -26.19 -10.58
N LEU A 11 -14.32 -24.87 -10.73
CA LEU A 11 -13.58 -23.91 -9.90
C LEU A 11 -13.93 -24.04 -8.41
N ALA A 12 -15.17 -24.44 -8.11
CA ALA A 12 -15.63 -24.64 -6.74
C ALA A 12 -14.99 -25.86 -6.03
N ASP A 13 -14.45 -26.81 -6.82
CA ASP A 13 -13.83 -28.03 -6.29
C ASP A 13 -12.30 -27.89 -6.14
N VAL A 14 -11.73 -26.75 -6.55
CA VAL A 14 -10.32 -26.44 -6.40
C VAL A 14 -10.12 -25.68 -5.09
N ASP A 15 -9.18 -26.18 -4.28
CA ASP A 15 -8.66 -25.41 -3.17
C ASP A 15 -7.93 -24.19 -3.74
N PRO A 16 -8.29 -22.95 -3.38
CA PRO A 16 -7.51 -21.78 -3.77
C PRO A 16 -6.02 -21.97 -3.49
N ASP A 17 -5.69 -22.78 -2.48
CA ASP A 17 -4.32 -23.03 -2.12
C ASP A 17 -3.53 -23.86 -3.15
N ASP A 18 -4.23 -24.59 -4.01
CA ASP A 18 -3.64 -25.41 -5.07
C ASP A 18 -3.46 -24.62 -6.38
N VAL A 19 -3.73 -23.32 -6.38
CA VAL A 19 -3.58 -22.45 -7.56
C VAL A 19 -2.28 -21.66 -7.48
N PRO A 20 -1.24 -22.02 -8.28
CA PRO A 20 0.01 -21.29 -8.26
C PRO A 20 -0.05 -20.02 -9.12
N ILE A 21 0.83 -19.06 -8.80
CA ILE A 21 1.13 -17.95 -9.71
C ILE A 21 1.63 -18.49 -11.05
N CYS A 22 1.05 -17.99 -12.15
CA CYS A 22 1.38 -18.49 -13.48
C CYS A 22 2.33 -17.60 -14.27
N THR A 23 2.43 -16.32 -13.88
CA THR A 23 3.14 -15.32 -14.68
C THR A 23 4.06 -14.49 -13.82
N LEU A 24 5.38 -14.65 -14.01
CA LEU A 24 6.39 -13.83 -13.33
C LEU A 24 6.80 -12.60 -14.13
N ASN A 25 6.85 -12.69 -15.47
CA ASN A 25 7.31 -11.58 -16.33
C ASN A 25 8.72 -11.04 -16.00
N LEU A 26 9.65 -11.89 -15.54
CA LEU A 26 11.01 -11.48 -15.25
C LEU A 26 11.66 -10.83 -16.49
N LYS A 27 11.95 -9.53 -16.41
CA LYS A 27 12.44 -8.73 -17.54
C LYS A 27 13.86 -9.10 -17.96
N ARG A 28 14.68 -9.60 -17.02
CA ARG A 28 16.05 -10.06 -17.30
C ARG A 28 16.07 -11.24 -18.27
N SER A 29 16.82 -11.08 -19.35
CA SER A 29 17.06 -12.14 -20.33
C SER A 29 17.86 -13.30 -19.74
N ALA A 30 17.86 -14.46 -20.42
CA ALA A 30 18.64 -15.62 -19.99
C ALA A 30 20.15 -15.34 -19.87
N GLU A 31 20.69 -14.48 -20.74
CA GLU A 31 22.09 -14.08 -20.71
C GLU A 31 22.40 -13.20 -19.48
N GLU A 32 21.58 -12.16 -19.25
CA GLU A 32 21.74 -11.29 -18.08
C GLU A 32 21.63 -12.04 -16.75
N ARG A 33 20.73 -13.03 -16.67
CA ARG A 33 20.60 -13.89 -15.49
C ARG A 33 21.84 -14.75 -15.24
N THR A 34 22.57 -15.14 -16.28
CA THR A 34 23.79 -15.94 -16.14
C THR A 34 24.96 -15.11 -15.60
N THR A 35 24.93 -13.79 -15.86
CA THR A 35 25.93 -12.84 -15.37
C THR A 35 25.53 -12.14 -14.07
N SER A 36 24.32 -12.40 -13.57
CA SER A 36 23.81 -11.81 -12.33
C SER A 36 24.54 -12.38 -11.11
N GLU A 37 24.68 -11.56 -10.07
CA GLU A 37 25.11 -12.02 -8.75
C GLU A 37 24.07 -12.93 -8.08
N TRP A 38 22.80 -12.80 -8.49
CA TRP A 38 21.67 -13.53 -7.94
C TRP A 38 21.37 -14.78 -8.76
N SER A 39 21.00 -15.86 -8.06
CA SER A 39 20.50 -17.06 -8.73
C SER A 39 19.20 -16.76 -9.49
N THR A 40 18.90 -17.57 -10.50
CA THR A 40 17.62 -17.43 -11.23
C THR A 40 16.42 -17.55 -10.29
N THR A 41 16.47 -18.44 -9.29
CA THR A 41 15.41 -18.61 -8.31
C THR A 41 15.22 -17.37 -7.44
N GLN A 42 16.32 -16.75 -6.98
CA GLN A 42 16.29 -15.47 -6.26
C GLN A 42 15.68 -14.34 -7.10
N LEU A 43 16.08 -14.21 -8.36
CA LEU A 43 15.49 -13.21 -9.28
C LEU A 43 14.00 -13.46 -9.53
N CYS A 44 13.59 -14.72 -9.67
CA CYS A 44 12.18 -15.09 -9.79
C CYS A 44 11.39 -14.74 -8.53
N PHE A 45 11.98 -14.94 -7.35
CA PHE A 45 11.33 -14.59 -6.07
C PHE A 45 11.19 -13.08 -5.90
N LEU A 46 12.24 -12.30 -6.19
CA LEU A 46 12.16 -10.83 -6.22
C LEU A 46 11.06 -10.35 -7.17
N GLN A 47 11.00 -10.89 -8.39
CA GLN A 47 9.94 -10.54 -9.33
C GLN A 47 8.55 -10.96 -8.82
N ALA A 48 8.46 -12.11 -8.14
CA ALA A 48 7.19 -12.57 -7.58
C ALA A 48 6.67 -11.61 -6.51
N VAL A 49 7.52 -11.22 -5.57
CA VAL A 49 7.22 -10.23 -4.52
C VAL A 49 6.85 -8.89 -5.14
N TYR A 50 7.62 -8.42 -6.12
CA TYR A 50 7.35 -7.16 -6.80
C TYR A 50 5.98 -7.15 -7.51
N ASN A 51 5.61 -8.24 -8.19
CA ASN A 51 4.30 -8.34 -8.82
C ASN A 51 3.15 -8.35 -7.80
N ALA A 52 3.35 -8.98 -6.63
CA ALA A 52 2.37 -8.97 -5.54
C ALA A 52 2.23 -7.58 -4.93
N GLN A 53 3.34 -6.90 -4.67
CA GLN A 53 3.40 -5.51 -4.21
C GLN A 53 2.67 -4.56 -5.18
N GLN A 54 2.68 -4.86 -6.48
CA GLN A 54 2.03 -4.06 -7.52
C GLN A 54 0.60 -4.56 -7.85
N LEU A 55 0.03 -5.47 -7.05
CA LEU A 55 -1.31 -6.04 -7.23
C LEU A 55 -1.56 -6.65 -8.62
N ARG A 56 -0.51 -7.22 -9.25
CA ARG A 56 -0.56 -7.73 -10.63
C ARG A 56 -1.14 -9.14 -10.76
N TYR A 57 -1.30 -9.85 -9.65
CA TYR A 57 -1.85 -11.21 -9.67
C TYR A 57 -3.38 -11.19 -9.69
N ASP A 58 -3.96 -12.18 -10.36
CA ASP A 58 -5.38 -12.51 -10.16
C ASP A 58 -5.53 -12.96 -8.70
N PRO A 59 -6.55 -12.49 -7.96
CA PRO A 59 -6.79 -12.91 -6.58
C PRO A 59 -6.94 -14.43 -6.41
N LEU A 60 -7.25 -15.17 -7.47
CA LEU A 60 -7.26 -16.63 -7.45
C LEU A 60 -5.85 -17.24 -7.43
N GLU A 61 -4.84 -16.56 -7.97
CA GLU A 61 -3.45 -17.04 -8.02
C GLU A 61 -2.65 -16.57 -6.79
N TYR A 62 -2.86 -15.33 -6.37
CA TYR A 62 -2.28 -14.76 -5.15
C TYR A 62 -3.02 -13.48 -4.80
N ASP A 63 -3.40 -13.34 -3.53
CA ASP A 63 -4.09 -12.16 -3.00
C ASP A 63 -3.31 -11.54 -1.85
N LEU A 64 -2.80 -10.32 -2.05
CA LEU A 64 -1.97 -9.62 -1.06
C LEU A 64 -2.67 -9.47 0.29
N LEU A 65 -4.00 -9.32 0.29
CA LEU A 65 -4.80 -9.08 1.49
C LEU A 65 -4.99 -10.33 2.37
N SER A 66 -4.72 -11.53 1.87
CA SER A 66 -4.93 -12.78 2.62
C SER A 66 -3.78 -13.79 2.53
N ASP A 67 -3.05 -13.80 1.43
CA ASP A 67 -1.99 -14.77 1.19
C ASP A 67 -0.65 -14.29 1.75
N SER A 68 0.01 -15.17 2.50
CA SER A 68 1.39 -14.96 2.92
C SER A 68 2.35 -15.06 1.74
N MET A 69 3.37 -14.20 1.70
CA MET A 69 4.48 -14.34 0.75
C MET A 69 5.34 -15.60 0.98
N LEU A 70 5.11 -16.37 2.04
CA LEU A 70 5.62 -17.74 2.15
C LEU A 70 5.11 -18.62 1.00
N ARG A 71 3.88 -18.40 0.52
CA ARG A 71 3.35 -19.10 -0.66
C ARG A 71 4.15 -18.78 -1.92
N LEU A 72 4.57 -17.52 -2.08
CA LEU A 72 5.43 -17.14 -3.20
C LEU A 72 6.78 -17.83 -3.10
N GLN A 73 7.31 -18.06 -1.89
CA GLN A 73 8.53 -18.86 -1.71
C GLN A 73 8.32 -20.30 -2.15
N GLU A 74 7.19 -20.92 -1.77
CA GLU A 74 6.82 -22.29 -2.14
C GLU A 74 6.64 -22.44 -3.66
N TYR A 75 5.91 -21.52 -4.30
CA TYR A 75 5.66 -21.55 -5.75
C TYR A 75 6.94 -21.37 -6.57
N VAL A 76 7.85 -20.49 -6.12
CA VAL A 76 9.14 -20.28 -6.79
C VAL A 76 10.13 -21.40 -6.45
N GLY A 77 9.97 -22.07 -5.31
CA GLY A 77 10.90 -23.09 -4.81
C GLY A 77 12.22 -22.49 -4.34
N ILE A 78 12.17 -21.33 -3.66
CA ILE A 78 13.34 -20.70 -3.05
C ILE A 78 13.53 -21.18 -1.61
N GLU A 79 14.77 -21.51 -1.25
CA GLU A 79 15.12 -21.89 0.12
C GLU A 79 15.26 -20.65 1.03
N SER A 80 14.95 -20.79 2.32
CA SER A 80 14.98 -19.67 3.26
C SER A 80 16.35 -19.00 3.40
N ASP A 81 17.44 -19.76 3.30
CA ASP A 81 18.80 -19.19 3.34
C ASP A 81 19.05 -18.26 2.14
N ALA A 82 18.53 -18.61 0.95
CA ALA A 82 18.64 -17.77 -0.24
C ALA A 82 17.75 -16.52 -0.16
N VAL A 83 16.65 -16.56 0.60
CA VAL A 83 15.85 -15.38 0.94
C VAL A 83 16.61 -14.50 1.93
N GLN A 84 17.30 -15.08 2.91
CA GLN A 84 18.12 -14.32 3.85
C GLN A 84 19.25 -13.57 3.14
N ASP A 85 19.90 -14.18 2.14
CA ASP A 85 20.91 -13.49 1.33
C ASP A 85 20.34 -12.23 0.63
N LEU A 86 19.07 -12.26 0.20
CA LEU A 86 18.40 -11.10 -0.41
C LEU A 86 18.10 -9.99 0.61
N LEU A 87 17.73 -10.37 1.83
CA LEU A 87 17.51 -9.44 2.94
C LEU A 87 18.82 -8.78 3.37
N ASP A 88 19.89 -9.58 3.51
CA ASP A 88 21.20 -9.10 3.95
C ASP A 88 21.84 -8.13 2.95
N ALA A 89 21.54 -8.28 1.66
CA ALA A 89 21.99 -7.39 0.60
C ALA A 89 21.07 -6.19 0.34
N ASP A 90 20.00 -6.02 1.14
CA ASP A 90 19.02 -4.93 1.00
C ASP A 90 18.40 -4.84 -0.41
N VAL A 91 18.29 -5.97 -1.11
CA VAL A 91 17.51 -6.08 -2.37
C VAL A 91 16.06 -6.52 -2.09
N LEU A 92 15.81 -7.00 -0.87
CA LEU A 92 14.51 -7.36 -0.34
C LEU A 92 14.41 -6.82 1.09
N ARG A 93 13.23 -6.37 1.49
CA ARG A 93 12.94 -5.95 2.86
C ARG A 93 11.86 -6.84 3.44
N HIS A 94 12.00 -7.24 4.70
CA HIS A 94 10.92 -7.83 5.47
C HIS A 94 10.11 -6.71 6.12
N ASP A 95 8.80 -6.65 5.82
CA ASP A 95 7.94 -5.61 6.37
C ASP A 95 7.30 -6.07 7.69
N THR A 96 6.58 -7.18 7.65
CA THR A 96 5.80 -7.65 8.80
C THR A 96 5.49 -9.14 8.72
N ASP A 97 5.23 -9.71 9.89
CA ASP A 97 4.63 -11.04 10.08
C ASP A 97 3.25 -10.95 10.77
N ARG A 98 2.75 -9.72 11.04
CA ARG A 98 1.42 -9.51 11.63
C ARG A 98 0.38 -9.74 10.51
N HIS A 99 -0.65 -10.53 10.82
CA HIS A 99 -1.53 -11.25 9.86
C HIS A 99 -0.85 -12.36 9.09
N HIS A 100 0.05 -11.98 8.19
CA HIS A 100 0.80 -12.88 7.33
C HIS A 100 2.11 -12.21 6.91
N ARG A 101 3.06 -13.04 6.47
CA ARG A 101 4.38 -12.56 6.08
C ARG A 101 4.34 -11.73 4.80
N LEU A 102 4.87 -10.51 4.87
CA LEU A 102 5.06 -9.61 3.74
C LEU A 102 6.54 -9.20 3.59
N TYR A 103 6.93 -9.08 2.32
CA TYR A 103 8.20 -8.53 1.89
C TYR A 103 7.96 -7.41 0.87
N SER A 104 8.93 -6.51 0.76
CA SER A 104 8.96 -5.47 -0.27
C SER A 104 10.26 -5.54 -1.05
N VAL A 105 10.18 -5.30 -2.36
CA VAL A 105 11.38 -5.17 -3.19
C VAL A 105 11.90 -3.75 -3.07
N THR A 106 13.16 -3.61 -2.68
CA THR A 106 13.83 -2.31 -2.55
C THR A 106 14.24 -1.78 -3.92
N PRO A 107 14.69 -0.51 -4.02
CA PRO A 107 15.19 0.03 -5.29
C PRO A 107 16.30 -0.81 -5.92
N ALA A 108 17.25 -1.28 -5.10
CA ALA A 108 18.32 -2.18 -5.55
C ALA A 108 17.78 -3.53 -6.05
N GLY A 109 16.74 -4.08 -5.40
CA GLY A 109 16.09 -5.30 -5.85
C GLY A 109 15.35 -5.14 -7.18
N ARG A 110 14.71 -4.00 -7.41
CA ARG A 110 14.05 -3.67 -8.68
C ARG A 110 15.05 -3.60 -9.82
N ASP A 111 16.18 -2.95 -9.56
CA ASP A 111 17.31 -2.93 -10.50
C ASP A 111 17.79 -4.36 -10.78
N ALA A 112 17.91 -5.22 -9.78
CA ALA A 112 18.32 -6.61 -9.98
C ALA A 112 17.38 -7.36 -10.96
N ILE A 113 16.06 -7.17 -10.86
CA ILE A 113 15.07 -7.81 -11.76
C ILE A 113 14.84 -7.07 -13.08
N GLY A 114 15.51 -5.92 -13.29
CA GLY A 114 15.46 -5.17 -14.54
C GLY A 114 14.15 -4.39 -14.73
N GLU A 115 13.47 -4.08 -13.64
CA GLU A 115 12.31 -3.20 -13.63
C GLU A 115 12.80 -1.75 -13.70
N SER A 116 12.37 -1.03 -14.75
CA SER A 116 12.63 0.40 -14.94
C SER A 116 11.33 1.11 -15.27
N TYR A 117 11.23 2.38 -14.88
CA TYR A 117 9.98 3.13 -14.86
C TYR A 117 9.88 4.20 -15.94
N ARG A 118 8.64 4.52 -16.32
CA ARG A 118 8.27 5.78 -16.99
C ARG A 118 7.21 6.53 -16.19
N ARG A 119 7.50 7.80 -15.88
CA ARG A 119 6.59 8.73 -15.19
C ARG A 119 5.24 8.84 -15.91
N GLY A 120 4.13 8.75 -15.17
CA GLY A 120 2.76 8.85 -15.69
C GLY A 120 2.24 7.59 -16.39
N VAL A 121 2.99 6.48 -16.32
CA VAL A 121 2.57 5.15 -16.78
C VAL A 121 2.65 4.14 -15.64
N ASP A 122 3.74 4.19 -14.85
CA ASP A 122 4.00 3.21 -13.80
C ASP A 122 3.90 3.77 -12.36
N TYR A 123 3.66 5.08 -12.20
CA TYR A 123 3.50 5.77 -10.90
C TYR A 123 2.84 7.15 -11.06
N GLY A 124 2.17 7.62 -10.01
CA GLY A 124 1.41 8.88 -9.98
C GLY A 124 -0.01 8.69 -9.43
N HIS A 125 -0.90 9.64 -9.72
CA HIS A 125 -2.33 9.58 -9.39
C HIS A 125 -2.94 8.19 -9.64
N GLU A 126 -3.64 7.66 -8.65
CA GLU A 126 -4.30 6.33 -8.66
C GLU A 126 -3.36 5.10 -8.70
N CYS A 127 -2.03 5.27 -8.77
CA CYS A 127 -1.09 4.17 -9.01
C CYS A 127 -0.03 3.95 -7.90
N GLY A 128 0.01 4.79 -6.87
CA GLY A 128 0.97 4.66 -5.76
C GLY A 128 2.39 5.10 -6.09
N ASP A 129 3.28 4.94 -5.10
CA ASP A 129 4.71 5.27 -5.25
C ASP A 129 5.55 4.06 -5.65
N LEU A 130 6.65 4.34 -6.37
CA LEU A 130 7.58 3.31 -6.82
C LEU A 130 8.24 2.51 -5.70
N GLU A 131 8.37 3.13 -4.53
CA GLU A 131 9.05 2.57 -3.36
C GLU A 131 8.09 2.20 -2.24
N GLU A 132 6.80 2.19 -2.57
CA GLU A 132 5.75 1.87 -1.63
C GLU A 132 5.86 0.42 -1.18
N SER A 133 5.90 0.18 0.13
CA SER A 133 6.00 -1.17 0.64
C SER A 133 4.72 -1.98 0.48
N SER A 134 4.82 -3.29 0.34
CA SER A 134 3.70 -4.24 0.37
C SER A 134 2.80 -4.06 1.59
N GLU A 135 3.34 -3.69 2.75
CA GLU A 135 2.55 -3.41 3.96
C GLU A 135 1.67 -2.16 3.82
N HIS A 136 2.17 -1.12 3.14
CA HIS A 136 1.39 0.08 2.81
C HIS A 136 0.29 -0.24 1.79
N VAL A 137 0.66 -0.94 0.71
CA VAL A 137 -0.31 -1.37 -0.32
C VAL A 137 -1.41 -2.23 0.29
N LEU A 138 -1.06 -3.15 1.20
CA LEU A 138 -2.03 -3.94 1.97
C LEU A 138 -3.01 -3.04 2.72
N ALA A 139 -2.51 -2.03 3.43
CA ALA A 139 -3.32 -1.12 4.23
C ALA A 139 -4.26 -0.26 3.37
N VAL A 140 -3.74 0.32 2.28
CA VAL A 140 -4.52 1.14 1.34
C VAL A 140 -5.61 0.30 0.68
N GLU A 141 -5.31 -0.91 0.22
CA GLU A 141 -6.32 -1.78 -0.40
C GLU A 141 -7.37 -2.27 0.60
N ALA A 142 -6.98 -2.61 1.82
CA ALA A 142 -7.93 -2.96 2.88
C ALA A 142 -8.86 -1.78 3.21
N ALA A 143 -8.31 -0.57 3.27
CA ALA A 143 -9.06 0.66 3.52
C ALA A 143 -9.98 1.00 2.34
N ARG A 144 -9.53 0.82 1.09
CA ARG A 144 -10.35 1.01 -0.11
C ARG A 144 -11.59 0.12 -0.07
N LEU A 145 -11.42 -1.17 0.18
CA LEU A 145 -12.54 -2.11 0.27
C LEU A 145 -13.49 -1.76 1.43
N TYR A 146 -12.95 -1.29 2.55
CA TYR A 146 -13.76 -0.81 3.67
C TYR A 146 -14.59 0.41 3.30
N LEU A 147 -14.00 1.44 2.68
CA LEU A 147 -14.73 2.65 2.28
C LEU A 147 -15.76 2.35 1.17
N GLU A 148 -15.44 1.45 0.25
CA GLU A 148 -16.38 0.99 -0.77
C GLU A 148 -17.60 0.31 -0.16
N HIS A 149 -17.38 -0.52 0.88
CA HIS A 149 -18.45 -1.26 1.54
C HIS A 149 -19.31 -0.39 2.47
N GLU A 150 -18.67 0.38 3.36
CA GLU A 150 -19.38 1.14 4.40
C GLU A 150 -19.96 2.45 3.88
N TYR A 151 -19.30 3.10 2.91
CA TYR A 151 -19.70 4.41 2.43
C TYR A 151 -20.25 4.33 1.01
N ALA A 152 -19.47 3.89 0.01
CA ALA A 152 -19.92 3.97 -1.39
C ALA A 152 -21.11 3.05 -1.71
N ALA A 153 -21.27 1.93 -1.00
CA ALA A 153 -22.40 1.04 -1.15
C ALA A 153 -23.63 1.45 -0.32
N ASP A 154 -23.48 2.37 0.64
CA ASP A 154 -24.60 2.91 1.42
C ASP A 154 -25.27 4.05 0.63
N PRO A 155 -26.54 3.90 0.20
CA PRO A 155 -27.25 4.94 -0.54
C PRO A 155 -27.48 6.24 0.25
N GLU A 156 -27.32 6.22 1.58
CA GLU A 156 -27.45 7.42 2.42
C GLU A 156 -26.11 8.15 2.62
N SER A 157 -24.99 7.52 2.24
CA SER A 157 -23.67 8.16 2.28
C SER A 157 -23.51 9.18 1.14
N PRO A 158 -22.85 10.32 1.39
CA PRO A 158 -22.51 11.26 0.33
C PRO A 158 -21.40 10.73 -0.61
N VAL A 159 -20.63 9.73 -0.17
CA VAL A 159 -19.52 9.17 -0.95
C VAL A 159 -20.06 8.31 -2.09
N THR A 160 -19.64 8.61 -3.30
CA THR A 160 -20.01 7.85 -4.51
C THR A 160 -18.83 7.13 -5.15
N GLN A 161 -17.61 7.57 -4.87
CA GLN A 161 -16.39 7.01 -5.44
C GLN A 161 -15.29 6.99 -4.37
N VAL A 162 -14.50 5.92 -4.35
CA VAL A 162 -13.30 5.79 -3.52
C VAL A 162 -12.10 5.77 -4.45
N VAL A 163 -11.10 6.62 -4.19
CA VAL A 163 -9.94 6.78 -5.07
C VAL A 163 -8.65 6.69 -4.25
N PRO A 164 -7.81 5.66 -4.47
CA PRO A 164 -6.51 5.57 -3.83
C PRO A 164 -5.51 6.53 -4.50
N TYR A 165 -4.46 6.90 -3.77
CA TYR A 165 -3.33 7.70 -4.26
C TYR A 165 -3.79 8.99 -4.96
N TYR A 166 -4.64 9.76 -4.27
CA TYR A 166 -5.30 10.94 -4.83
C TYR A 166 -4.39 12.17 -4.76
N GLU A 167 -4.06 12.75 -5.92
CA GLU A 167 -3.25 13.96 -6.01
C GLU A 167 -4.13 15.20 -5.85
N ILE A 168 -3.89 15.97 -4.78
CA ILE A 168 -4.50 17.27 -4.53
C ILE A 168 -3.90 18.26 -5.52
N GLN A 169 -4.72 18.74 -6.47
CA GLN A 169 -4.28 19.76 -7.42
C GLN A 169 -4.26 21.15 -6.77
N ASP A 170 -3.17 21.49 -6.09
CA ASP A 170 -2.87 22.88 -5.74
C ASP A 170 -2.18 23.59 -6.93
N GLY A 171 -2.95 24.41 -7.65
CA GLY A 171 -2.48 25.48 -8.53
C GLY A 171 -1.28 25.22 -9.47
N SER A 172 -1.56 24.90 -10.75
CA SER A 172 -0.70 25.09 -11.94
C SER A 172 0.83 24.93 -11.76
N LEU A 173 1.32 23.70 -11.91
CA LEU A 173 2.75 23.42 -12.01
C LEU A 173 3.38 24.07 -13.26
N PRO A 174 4.59 24.67 -13.17
CA PRO A 174 5.32 25.15 -14.33
C PRO A 174 5.69 24.00 -15.28
N ALA A 175 5.49 24.19 -16.58
CA ALA A 175 5.72 23.18 -17.62
C ALA A 175 7.15 22.56 -17.61
N ALA A 176 8.13 23.24 -17.02
CA ALA A 176 9.51 22.75 -16.88
C ALA A 176 9.60 21.49 -16.01
N THR A 177 8.70 21.31 -15.05
CA THR A 177 8.66 20.16 -14.15
C THR A 177 8.33 18.84 -14.87
N PHE A 178 7.65 18.93 -16.02
CA PHE A 178 7.31 17.76 -16.86
C PHE A 178 8.45 17.35 -17.81
N MET A 179 9.50 18.16 -17.93
CA MET A 179 10.58 17.93 -18.90
C MET A 179 11.82 17.24 -18.29
N GLY A 180 11.86 17.03 -16.97
CA GLY A 180 12.85 16.17 -16.30
C GLY A 180 14.31 16.54 -16.56
N THR A 181 14.62 17.83 -16.79
CA THR A 181 15.94 18.27 -17.24
C THR A 181 16.93 18.60 -16.13
N ASP A 182 16.53 18.53 -14.86
CA ASP A 182 17.33 19.02 -13.73
C ASP A 182 17.10 18.12 -12.51
N GLU A 183 18.12 17.37 -12.08
CA GLU A 183 18.03 16.39 -10.98
C GLU A 183 17.73 17.04 -9.64
N ASP A 184 18.30 18.21 -9.34
CA ASP A 184 18.03 18.96 -8.10
C ASP A 184 16.57 19.47 -8.09
N ALA A 185 16.05 19.86 -9.26
CA ALA A 185 14.65 20.23 -9.39
C ALA A 185 13.71 19.01 -9.35
N VAL A 186 14.20 17.78 -9.58
CA VAL A 186 13.40 16.54 -9.44
C VAL A 186 13.29 16.13 -7.97
N GLU A 187 14.31 16.35 -7.15
CA GLU A 187 14.24 16.12 -5.69
C GLU A 187 13.26 17.09 -5.01
N GLU A 188 13.40 18.42 -5.21
CA GLU A 188 12.43 19.42 -4.67
C GLU A 188 11.00 19.17 -5.17
N VAL A 189 10.86 18.66 -6.40
CA VAL A 189 9.57 18.27 -6.98
C VAL A 189 9.06 16.98 -6.35
N SER A 190 9.89 15.99 -6.06
CA SER A 190 9.42 14.76 -5.38
C SER A 190 8.94 15.03 -3.95
N GLU A 191 9.64 15.88 -3.20
CA GLU A 191 9.24 16.26 -1.84
C GLU A 191 7.99 17.14 -1.83
N SER A 192 7.85 18.07 -2.78
CA SER A 192 6.61 18.87 -2.88
C SER A 192 5.42 18.04 -3.39
N TYR A 193 5.63 17.03 -4.23
CA TYR A 193 4.53 16.21 -4.77
C TYR A 193 4.04 15.15 -3.77
N SER A 194 4.91 14.61 -2.91
CA SER A 194 4.47 13.73 -1.82
C SER A 194 3.58 14.47 -0.81
N LEU A 195 3.87 15.75 -0.56
CA LEU A 195 3.05 16.63 0.29
C LEU A 195 1.65 16.92 -0.28
N HIS A 196 1.38 16.58 -1.54
CA HIS A 196 0.11 16.82 -2.19
C HIS A 196 -0.70 15.55 -2.47
N ARG A 197 -0.25 14.36 -2.06
CA ARG A 197 -1.00 13.12 -2.31
C ARG A 197 -1.55 12.52 -1.04
N LEU A 198 -2.83 12.20 -1.04
CA LEU A 198 -3.50 11.42 0.00
C LEU A 198 -3.48 9.95 -0.39
N ASP A 199 -3.27 9.05 0.56
CA ASP A 199 -3.31 7.60 0.30
C ASP A 199 -4.67 7.13 -0.22
N LEU A 200 -5.77 7.69 0.31
CA LEU A 200 -7.12 7.32 -0.10
C LEU A 200 -8.10 8.46 0.17
N VAL A 201 -9.04 8.67 -0.75
CA VAL A 201 -10.15 9.62 -0.57
C VAL A 201 -11.50 8.98 -0.91
N GLY A 202 -12.52 9.42 -0.19
CA GLY A 202 -13.92 9.24 -0.57
C GLY A 202 -14.45 10.53 -1.19
N LEU A 203 -14.90 10.47 -2.44
CA LEU A 203 -15.45 11.59 -3.20
C LEU A 203 -16.97 11.52 -3.30
N ASP A 204 -17.63 12.67 -3.28
CA ASP A 204 -19.06 12.76 -3.59
C ASP A 204 -19.36 12.79 -5.11
N ALA A 205 -20.63 13.00 -5.47
CA ALA A 205 -21.08 13.03 -6.86
C ALA A 205 -20.51 14.24 -7.65
N GLU A 206 -20.09 15.29 -6.96
CA GLU A 206 -19.48 16.49 -7.51
C GLU A 206 -17.96 16.39 -7.60
N GLY A 207 -17.36 15.36 -7.00
CA GLY A 207 -15.91 15.16 -6.91
C GLY A 207 -15.27 15.92 -5.75
N GLU A 208 -16.05 16.38 -4.77
CA GLU A 208 -15.54 16.97 -3.53
C GLU A 208 -15.08 15.86 -2.57
N ILE A 209 -13.98 16.11 -1.87
CA ILE A 209 -13.43 15.17 -0.89
C ILE A 209 -14.31 15.20 0.37
N ARG A 210 -14.94 14.07 0.70
CA ARG A 210 -15.73 13.88 1.93
C ARG A 210 -14.97 13.11 2.98
N ILE A 211 -14.12 12.19 2.57
CA ILE A 211 -13.30 11.38 3.47
C ILE A 211 -11.86 11.47 3.00
N THR A 212 -10.95 11.72 3.93
CA THR A 212 -9.51 11.56 3.73
C THR A 212 -9.00 10.42 4.57
N LEU A 213 -8.09 9.61 4.04
CA LEU A 213 -7.48 8.53 4.78
C LEU A 213 -6.00 8.38 4.47
N GLU A 214 -5.21 8.21 5.53
CA GLU A 214 -3.76 7.99 5.47
C GLU A 214 -3.37 6.68 6.15
N ALA A 215 -2.58 5.85 5.45
CA ALA A 215 -2.10 4.56 5.92
C ALA A 215 -0.68 4.68 6.47
N GLU A 216 -0.57 5.03 7.75
CA GLU A 216 0.72 5.41 8.30
C GLU A 216 1.59 4.21 8.70
N ARG A 217 2.83 4.24 8.24
CA ARG A 217 3.90 3.35 8.69
C ARG A 217 4.84 4.07 9.63
N VAL A 218 4.90 3.61 10.88
CA VAL A 218 5.83 4.16 11.87
C VAL A 218 7.27 3.83 11.48
N ASN A 219 7.95 4.82 10.91
CA ASN A 219 9.36 4.77 10.52
C ASN A 219 10.17 5.83 11.30
N ASN A 220 11.42 6.09 10.95
CA ASN A 220 12.24 7.06 11.69
C ASN A 220 11.80 8.53 11.54
N ASP A 221 10.97 8.85 10.53
CA ASP A 221 10.52 10.22 10.22
C ASP A 221 9.04 10.48 10.57
N HIS A 222 8.34 9.50 11.15
CA HIS A 222 6.91 9.61 11.46
C HIS A 222 6.55 10.86 12.30
N ARG A 223 7.42 11.32 13.21
CA ARG A 223 7.15 12.52 14.03
C ARG A 223 7.17 13.85 13.25
N ARG A 224 7.66 13.84 12.02
CA ARG A 224 7.57 14.95 11.08
C ARG A 224 6.49 14.70 10.04
N ALA A 225 6.41 13.48 9.50
CA ALA A 225 5.45 13.11 8.48
C ALA A 225 3.99 13.19 8.98
N VAL A 226 3.69 12.58 10.15
CA VAL A 226 2.34 12.51 10.70
C VAL A 226 1.69 13.89 10.89
N PRO A 227 2.34 14.91 11.48
CA PRO A 227 1.76 16.25 11.54
C PRO A 227 1.54 16.90 10.17
N ALA A 228 2.40 16.65 9.19
CA ALA A 228 2.23 17.17 7.84
C ALA A 228 1.04 16.53 7.12
N ASP A 229 0.88 15.20 7.26
CA ASP A 229 -0.25 14.47 6.70
C ASP A 229 -1.57 14.85 7.39
N PHE A 230 -1.54 15.10 8.71
CA PHE A 230 -2.68 15.70 9.41
C PHE A 230 -3.07 17.04 8.79
N ASP A 231 -2.12 17.96 8.61
CA ASP A 231 -2.38 19.30 8.08
C ASP A 231 -2.90 19.22 6.63
N LYS A 232 -2.40 18.24 5.84
CA LYS A 232 -2.83 17.94 4.47
C LYS A 232 -4.28 17.43 4.41
N MET A 233 -4.63 16.47 5.27
CA MET A 233 -6.02 15.99 5.40
C MET A 233 -6.96 17.11 5.83
N ALA A 234 -6.58 17.87 6.87
CA ALA A 234 -7.36 18.98 7.39
C ALA A 234 -7.63 20.07 6.34
N ALA A 235 -6.66 20.34 5.46
CA ALA A 235 -6.80 21.34 4.40
C ALA A 235 -7.89 21.00 3.37
N CYS A 236 -8.29 19.73 3.27
CA CYS A 236 -9.37 19.28 2.39
C CYS A 236 -10.77 19.51 2.96
N ASP A 237 -10.90 19.94 4.23
CA ASP A 237 -12.17 20.11 4.96
C ASP A 237 -13.09 18.87 4.87
N PRO A 238 -12.60 17.66 5.19
CA PRO A 238 -13.39 16.43 5.05
C PRO A 238 -14.47 16.32 6.14
N ASP A 239 -15.52 15.56 5.83
CA ASP A 239 -16.49 15.12 6.84
C ASP A 239 -15.84 14.14 7.83
N GLU A 240 -14.93 13.27 7.35
CA GLU A 240 -14.15 12.34 8.16
C GLU A 240 -12.68 12.26 7.71
N ALA A 241 -11.76 12.34 8.67
CA ALA A 241 -10.32 12.10 8.47
C ALA A 241 -9.89 10.85 9.24
N ILE A 242 -9.55 9.77 8.54
CA ILE A 242 -9.32 8.45 9.12
C ILE A 242 -7.84 8.08 9.01
N TRP A 243 -7.25 7.62 10.10
CA TRP A 243 -5.90 7.06 10.10
C TRP A 243 -5.95 5.54 10.06
N VAL A 244 -5.14 4.92 9.21
CA VAL A 244 -4.94 3.47 9.19
C VAL A 244 -3.58 3.12 9.77
N ALA A 245 -3.58 2.45 10.92
CA ALA A 245 -2.36 2.05 11.60
C ALA A 245 -2.03 0.57 11.35
N MET A 246 -0.75 0.26 11.15
CA MET A 246 -0.32 -1.15 10.98
C MET A 246 -0.57 -2.01 12.23
N SER A 247 -0.61 -1.39 13.41
CA SER A 247 -0.86 -2.07 14.66
C SER A 247 -1.41 -1.13 15.73
N HIS A 248 -1.84 -1.70 16.86
CA HIS A 248 -2.24 -0.94 18.03
C HIS A 248 -1.11 -0.05 18.57
N ASP A 249 0.11 -0.58 18.61
CA ASP A 249 1.29 0.18 19.03
C ASP A 249 1.54 1.35 18.06
N ALA A 250 1.40 1.11 16.75
CA ALA A 250 1.55 2.14 15.73
C ALA A 250 0.49 3.24 15.85
N ALA A 251 -0.76 2.91 16.21
CA ALA A 251 -1.80 3.89 16.46
C ALA A 251 -1.46 4.85 17.61
N HIS A 252 -0.82 4.33 18.66
CA HIS A 252 -0.33 5.17 19.77
C HIS A 252 0.84 6.05 19.35
N GLU A 253 1.76 5.57 18.53
CA GLU A 253 2.88 6.37 18.00
C GLU A 253 2.39 7.51 17.08
N ILE A 254 1.38 7.26 16.24
CA ILE A 254 0.72 8.29 15.43
C ILE A 254 0.12 9.37 16.33
N LEU A 255 -0.67 8.97 17.32
CA LEU A 255 -1.26 9.91 18.26
C LEU A 255 -0.19 10.69 19.04
N ALA A 256 0.87 10.02 19.49
CA ALA A 256 1.98 10.65 20.20
C ALA A 256 2.70 11.69 19.32
N ALA A 257 2.89 11.42 18.03
CA ALA A 257 3.45 12.37 17.08
C ALA A 257 2.56 13.61 16.89
N LEU A 258 1.23 13.47 16.99
CA LEU A 258 0.30 14.60 16.93
C LEU A 258 0.21 15.38 18.25
N ASN A 259 0.43 14.73 19.39
CA ASN A 259 0.49 15.37 20.70
C ASN A 259 1.80 16.13 20.95
N ASP A 260 2.93 15.60 20.48
CA ASP A 260 4.28 16.14 20.69
C ASP A 260 5.08 16.07 19.38
N PRO A 261 4.74 16.92 18.38
CA PRO A 261 5.43 16.94 17.09
C PRO A 261 6.86 17.46 17.24
N LEU A 262 7.75 17.04 16.33
CA LEU A 262 9.14 17.55 16.33
C LEU A 262 9.21 19.07 16.12
N GLU A 263 8.28 19.61 15.33
CA GLU A 263 8.19 21.01 14.97
C GLU A 263 6.73 21.48 14.92
N GLY A 264 6.48 22.71 15.35
CA GLY A 264 5.13 23.30 15.36
C GLY A 264 4.32 23.01 16.63
N GLU A 265 3.05 23.36 16.59
CA GLU A 265 2.11 23.19 17.71
C GLU A 265 1.49 21.79 17.69
N PRO A 266 1.07 21.23 18.84
CA PRO A 266 0.28 20.00 18.88
C PRO A 266 -0.98 20.10 18.01
N ARG A 267 -1.28 19.04 17.25
CA ARG A 267 -2.50 18.94 16.41
C ARG A 267 -3.65 18.33 17.18
N VAL A 268 -3.35 17.48 18.17
CA VAL A 268 -4.32 16.85 19.05
C VAL A 268 -3.88 17.07 20.49
N GLU A 269 -4.78 17.57 21.36
CA GLU A 269 -4.48 17.74 22.80
C GLU A 269 -4.82 16.49 23.63
N LYS A 270 -5.78 15.68 23.17
CA LYS A 270 -6.22 14.47 23.87
C LYS A 270 -5.12 13.42 23.88
N THR A 271 -4.91 12.80 25.04
CA THR A 271 -3.96 11.70 25.22
C THR A 271 -4.68 10.49 25.82
N TYR A 272 -4.19 9.30 25.51
CA TYR A 272 -4.68 8.04 26.07
C TYR A 272 -3.50 7.29 26.71
N SER A 273 -3.78 6.41 27.67
CA SER A 273 -2.73 5.50 28.15
C SER A 273 -2.38 4.49 27.06
N GLU A 274 -1.12 4.05 26.97
CA GLU A 274 -0.66 3.04 26.00
C GLU A 274 -1.49 1.73 26.05
N SER A 275 -2.09 1.42 27.19
CA SER A 275 -2.98 0.25 27.36
C SER A 275 -4.40 0.44 26.82
N THR A 276 -4.78 1.66 26.42
CA THR A 276 -6.11 1.95 25.89
C THR A 276 -6.21 1.41 24.46
N PRO A 277 -7.21 0.59 24.12
CA PRO A 277 -7.41 0.13 22.76
C PRO A 277 -7.60 1.32 21.79
N SER A 278 -6.96 1.27 20.62
CA SER A 278 -7.06 2.34 19.61
C SER A 278 -8.50 2.58 19.16
N SER A 279 -9.31 1.52 19.09
CA SER A 279 -10.75 1.62 18.80
C SER A 279 -11.59 2.35 19.86
N SER A 280 -10.99 2.72 21.00
CA SER A 280 -11.62 3.53 22.04
C SER A 280 -11.21 5.00 21.97
N PHE A 281 -10.37 5.38 21.01
CA PHE A 281 -10.01 6.78 20.83
C PHE A 281 -11.23 7.54 20.31
N THR A 282 -11.46 8.72 20.86
CA THR A 282 -12.50 9.64 20.39
C THR A 282 -11.86 11.02 20.22
N ILE A 283 -11.45 11.30 18.99
CA ILE A 283 -10.78 12.53 18.57
C ILE A 283 -11.70 13.18 17.53
N ASP A 284 -11.79 14.50 17.58
CA ASP A 284 -12.69 15.29 16.74
C ASP A 284 -11.91 16.54 16.34
N GLU A 285 -10.92 16.31 15.47
CA GLU A 285 -10.02 17.33 14.94
C GLU A 285 -10.04 17.25 13.41
N PRO A 286 -9.82 18.36 12.68
CA PRO A 286 -10.01 18.40 11.21
C PRO A 286 -9.22 17.36 10.41
N GLY A 287 -8.03 16.96 10.88
CA GLY A 287 -7.21 15.91 10.26
C GLY A 287 -7.22 14.57 11.03
N PHE A 288 -8.09 14.41 12.03
CA PHE A 288 -8.21 13.19 12.82
C PHE A 288 -9.60 13.05 13.46
N SER A 289 -10.43 12.19 12.84
CA SER A 289 -11.73 11.77 13.35
C SER A 289 -11.74 10.33 13.87
N ASP A 290 -11.02 9.41 13.22
CA ASP A 290 -10.94 8.00 13.65
C ASP A 290 -9.57 7.39 13.34
N ILE A 291 -9.23 6.31 14.04
CA ILE A 291 -8.04 5.50 13.77
C ILE A 291 -8.39 4.01 13.83
N ILE A 292 -8.12 3.33 12.72
CA ILE A 292 -8.46 1.92 12.52
C ILE A 292 -7.17 1.17 12.24
N THR A 293 -6.99 -0.01 12.81
CA THR A 293 -5.84 -0.86 12.48
C THR A 293 -6.11 -1.66 11.21
N VAL A 294 -5.06 -2.01 10.45
CA VAL A 294 -5.19 -2.92 9.29
C VAL A 294 -5.90 -4.23 9.67
N ASN A 295 -5.67 -4.74 10.89
CA ASN A 295 -6.39 -5.90 11.43
C ASN A 295 -7.91 -5.70 11.46
N GLN A 296 -8.33 -4.57 12.00
CA GLN A 296 -9.74 -4.25 12.10
C GLN A 296 -10.38 -4.03 10.73
N LEU A 297 -9.64 -3.47 9.76
CA LEU A 297 -10.13 -3.36 8.38
C LEU A 297 -10.34 -4.74 7.77
N LEU A 298 -9.34 -5.62 7.82
CA LEU A 298 -9.44 -6.96 7.26
C LEU A 298 -10.58 -7.79 7.90
N ASP A 299 -10.85 -7.59 9.19
CA ASP A 299 -11.98 -8.24 9.88
C ASP A 299 -13.36 -7.67 9.48
N ARG A 300 -13.41 -6.43 8.98
CA ARG A 300 -14.65 -5.72 8.60
C ARG A 300 -15.02 -5.90 7.13
N VAL A 301 -14.04 -6.13 6.26
CA VAL A 301 -14.30 -6.31 4.84
C VAL A 301 -14.83 -7.72 4.58
N ASP A 302 -16.09 -7.83 4.16
CA ASP A 302 -16.61 -9.10 3.63
C ASP A 302 -16.04 -9.32 2.22
N ARG A 303 -15.04 -10.20 2.12
CA ARG A 303 -14.33 -10.44 0.88
C ARG A 303 -15.03 -11.57 0.12
N PRO A 304 -15.56 -11.30 -1.10
CA PRO A 304 -16.10 -12.38 -1.91
C PRO A 304 -15.00 -13.40 -2.18
N ASP A 305 -15.35 -14.67 -2.10
CA ASP A 305 -14.43 -15.76 -2.42
C ASP A 305 -13.78 -15.48 -3.78
N PRO A 306 -12.45 -15.51 -3.92
CA PRO A 306 -11.80 -15.23 -5.19
C PRO A 306 -12.30 -16.14 -6.32
N ARG A 307 -12.85 -17.32 -6.00
CA ARG A 307 -13.51 -18.20 -6.96
C ARG A 307 -14.83 -17.64 -7.51
N ASP A 308 -15.53 -16.81 -6.74
CA ASP A 308 -16.82 -16.22 -7.10
C ASP A 308 -16.69 -14.89 -7.86
N LEU A 309 -15.49 -14.29 -7.89
CA LEU A 309 -15.20 -13.13 -8.72
C LEU A 309 -15.39 -13.46 -10.21
N GLN A 310 -16.29 -12.75 -10.89
CA GLN A 310 -16.47 -12.87 -12.34
C GLN A 310 -15.32 -12.14 -13.04
N GLY A 311 -14.64 -12.84 -13.96
CA GLY A 311 -13.62 -12.28 -14.85
C GLY A 311 -14.14 -11.89 -16.21
#